data_AF-A0A9D8Q9E9-F1
#
_entry.id   AF-A0A9D8Q9E9-F1
#
_cell.length_a   1.000
_cell.length_b   1.000
_cell.length_c   1.000
_cell.angle_alpha   90.00
_cell.angle_beta   90.00
_cell.angle_gamma   90.00
#
_symmetry.space_group_name_H-M   'P 1'
#
loop_
_entity.id
_entity.type
_entity.pdbx_description
1 polymer ?
#
loop_
_entity_poly.entity_id
_entity_poly.type
_entity_poly.pdbx_seq_one_letter_code
_entity_poly.pdbx_strand_id
1 'polypeptide(L)'
;PIDPGEIGPLVEFKGALERLIGLLAPERASDADIAELERLHLALKDALMRDEHASYTHLNFAFHQKLAQTTQNPVLVQSYEALQQKIWRYRFTINELSERLAQSYQEHERIMIALRARARLDLAERLEEHNRLTGEAMSRALAAVARPGKAPSARRRRKSA
;
A
#
# COMPACT_ATOMS: atom_id res chain seq x y z
N PRO A 1 -14.50 -15.79 -3.32
CA PRO A 1 -14.78 -14.95 -2.13
C PRO A 1 -13.46 -14.46 -1.54
N ILE A 2 -13.41 -13.22 -1.08
CA ILE A 2 -12.23 -12.61 -0.44
C ILE A 2 -12.25 -13.04 1.04
N ASP A 3 -11.23 -13.76 1.51
CA ASP A 3 -11.13 -14.16 2.92
C ASP A 3 -10.31 -13.11 3.70
N PRO A 4 -10.91 -12.38 4.66
CA PRO A 4 -10.19 -11.44 5.51
C PRO A 4 -9.02 -12.05 6.28
N GLY A 5 -9.06 -13.36 6.57
CA GLY A 5 -7.97 -14.09 7.23
C GLY A 5 -6.69 -14.16 6.41
N GLU A 6 -6.76 -13.97 5.10
CA GLU A 6 -5.59 -14.04 4.21
C GLU A 6 -4.75 -12.76 4.21
N ILE A 7 -5.28 -11.62 4.66
CA ILE A 7 -4.55 -10.34 4.58
C ILE A 7 -3.27 -10.34 5.41
N GLY A 8 -3.32 -10.82 6.65
CA GLY A 8 -2.15 -10.88 7.52
C GLY A 8 -1.00 -11.64 6.85
N PRO A 9 -1.20 -12.92 6.45
CA PRO A 9 -0.20 -13.71 5.73
C PRO A 9 0.28 -13.07 4.42
N LEU A 10 -0.62 -12.46 3.63
CA LEU A 10 -0.25 -11.79 2.38
C LEU A 10 0.65 -10.57 2.65
N VAL A 11 0.33 -9.77 3.66
CA VAL A 11 1.08 -8.57 4.05
C VAL A 11 2.44 -8.97 4.62
N GLU A 12 2.50 -10.00 5.48
CA GLU A 12 3.75 -10.53 6.03
C GLU A 12 4.69 -10.97 4.91
N PHE A 13 4.20 -11.81 3.99
CA PHE A 13 5.01 -12.28 2.87
C PHE A 13 5.41 -11.14 1.94
N LYS A 14 4.51 -10.19 1.67
CA LYS A 14 4.82 -9.02 0.85
C LYS A 14 5.92 -8.17 1.49
N GLY A 15 5.89 -7.98 2.80
CA GLY A 15 6.89 -7.25 3.55
C GLY A 15 8.29 -7.88 3.42
N ALA A 16 8.39 -9.21 3.47
CA ALA A 16 9.66 -9.91 3.25
C ALA A 16 10.23 -9.68 1.83
N LEU A 17 9.36 -9.69 0.81
CA LEU A 17 9.76 -9.38 -0.56
C LEU A 17 10.15 -7.91 -0.73
N GLU A 18 9.39 -6.98 -0.14
CA GLU A 18 9.70 -5.55 -0.14
C GLU A 18 11.00 -5.21 0.56
N ARG A 19 11.31 -5.90 1.66
CA ARG A 19 12.59 -5.80 2.32
C ARG A 19 13.73 -6.19 1.36
N LEU A 20 13.58 -7.31 0.65
CA LEU A 20 14.56 -7.73 -0.36
C LEU A 20 14.65 -6.72 -1.52
N ILE A 21 13.52 -6.16 -1.97
CA ILE A 21 13.48 -5.10 -2.98
C ILE A 21 14.30 -3.89 -2.50
N GLY A 22 14.07 -3.41 -1.28
CA GLY A 22 14.79 -2.26 -0.73
C GLY A 22 16.29 -2.49 -0.55
N LEU A 23 16.71 -3.72 -0.29
CA LEU A 23 18.13 -4.09 -0.21
C LEU A 23 18.81 -4.13 -1.59
N LEU A 24 18.08 -4.47 -2.66
CA LEU A 24 18.64 -4.65 -4.00
C LEU A 24 18.50 -3.43 -4.90
N ALA A 25 17.37 -2.72 -4.82
CA ALA A 25 17.04 -1.61 -5.71
C ALA A 25 18.11 -0.50 -5.71
N PRO A 26 18.65 -0.05 -4.56
CA PRO A 26 19.67 0.99 -4.55
C PRO A 26 20.96 0.59 -5.25
N GLU A 27 21.31 -0.69 -5.30
CA GLU A 27 22.52 -1.13 -6.01
C GLU A 27 22.30 -1.25 -7.52
N ARG A 28 21.07 -1.55 -7.94
CA ARG A 28 20.77 -2.02 -9.30
C ARG A 28 19.97 -1.04 -10.14
N ALA A 29 19.25 -0.11 -9.53
CA ALA A 29 18.44 0.87 -10.24
C ALA A 29 19.33 1.79 -11.09
N SER A 30 19.01 1.91 -12.37
CA SER A 30 19.61 2.90 -13.25
C SER A 30 19.05 4.30 -12.96
N ASP A 31 19.70 5.35 -13.47
CA ASP A 31 19.18 6.72 -13.36
C ASP A 31 17.83 6.86 -14.10
N ALA A 32 17.63 6.12 -15.20
CA ALA A 32 16.36 6.06 -15.91
C ALA A 32 15.26 5.41 -15.07
N ASP A 33 15.60 4.38 -14.28
CA ASP A 33 14.64 3.76 -13.36
C ASP A 33 14.21 4.73 -12.26
N ILE A 34 15.17 5.47 -11.69
CA ILE A 34 14.89 6.48 -10.66
C ILE A 34 14.02 7.60 -11.23
N ALA A 35 14.33 8.10 -12.43
CA ALA A 35 13.53 9.13 -13.09
C ALA A 35 12.07 8.69 -13.33
N GLU A 36 11.86 7.43 -13.71
CA GLU A 36 10.50 6.90 -13.88
C GLU A 36 9.76 6.75 -12.55
N LEU A 37 10.44 6.33 -11.47
CA LEU A 37 9.87 6.31 -10.13
C LEU A 37 9.52 7.72 -9.63
N GLU A 38 10.33 8.73 -9.96
CA GLU A 38 10.02 10.13 -9.68
C GLU A 38 8.77 10.59 -10.42
N ARG A 39 8.62 10.22 -11.69
CA ARG A 39 7.43 10.53 -12.49
C ARG A 39 6.17 9.92 -11.88
N LEU A 40 6.23 8.65 -11.46
CA LEU A 40 5.12 7.96 -10.79
C LEU A 40 4.79 8.60 -9.44
N HIS A 41 5.81 9.01 -8.68
CA HIS A 41 5.65 9.68 -7.40
C HIS A 41 5.01 11.07 -7.54
N LEU A 42 5.38 11.86 -8.56
CA LEU A 42 4.71 13.12 -8.86
C LEU A 42 3.25 12.90 -9.28
N ALA A 43 2.98 11.85 -10.06
CA ALA A 43 1.60 11.51 -10.42
C ALA A 43 0.76 11.10 -9.20
N LEU A 44 1.34 10.41 -8.21
CA LEU A 44 0.68 10.12 -6.93
C LEU A 44 0.28 11.42 -6.20
N LYS A 45 1.18 12.41 -6.20
CA LYS A 45 0.90 13.73 -5.61
C LYS A 45 -0.29 14.40 -6.29
N ASP A 46 -0.29 14.41 -7.62
CA ASP A 46 -1.35 15.05 -8.40
C ASP A 46 -2.71 14.38 -8.17
N ALA A 47 -2.75 13.04 -8.16
CA ALA A 47 -3.95 12.28 -7.87
C ALA A 47 -4.48 12.55 -6.44
N LEU A 48 -3.58 12.63 -5.45
CA LEU A 48 -3.94 12.98 -4.08
C LEU A 48 -4.53 14.39 -3.99
N MET A 49 -3.91 15.38 -4.64
CA MET A 49 -4.37 16.77 -4.62
C MET A 49 -5.74 16.97 -5.30
N ARG A 50 -6.09 16.09 -6.23
CA ARG A 50 -7.38 16.09 -6.96
C ARG A 50 -8.44 15.18 -6.31
N ASP A 51 -8.12 14.54 -5.18
CA ASP A 51 -8.97 13.55 -4.51
C ASP A 51 -9.37 12.37 -5.43
N GLU A 52 -8.50 12.01 -6.39
CA GLU A 52 -8.72 10.93 -7.34
C GLU A 52 -8.24 9.58 -6.78
N HIS A 53 -9.02 8.98 -5.87
CA HIS A 53 -8.59 7.79 -5.11
C HIS A 53 -8.28 6.59 -6.02
N ALA A 54 -9.12 6.32 -7.01
CA ALA A 54 -8.93 5.22 -7.95
C ALA A 54 -7.64 5.39 -8.79
N SER A 55 -7.34 6.63 -9.20
CA SER A 55 -6.08 6.96 -9.89
C SER A 55 -4.89 6.74 -8.95
N TYR A 56 -4.98 7.23 -7.72
CA TYR A 56 -3.93 7.06 -6.71
C TYR A 56 -3.63 5.58 -6.44
N THR A 57 -4.65 4.75 -6.26
CA THR A 57 -4.47 3.31 -6.05
C THR A 57 -3.73 2.67 -7.23
N HIS A 58 -4.09 2.99 -8.48
CA HIS A 58 -3.40 2.47 -9.68
C HIS A 58 -1.95 2.92 -9.77
N LEU A 59 -1.70 4.19 -9.51
CA LEU A 59 -0.34 4.74 -9.52
C LEU A 59 0.53 4.14 -8.41
N ASN A 60 -0.06 3.85 -7.25
CA ASN A 60 0.64 3.24 -6.12
C ASN A 60 1.08 1.80 -6.47
N PHE A 61 0.18 1.02 -7.08
CA PHE A 61 0.53 -0.30 -7.60
C PHE A 61 1.66 -0.24 -8.63
N ALA A 62 1.56 0.69 -9.60
CA ALA A 62 2.58 0.88 -10.63
C ALA A 62 3.94 1.30 -10.05
N PHE A 63 3.95 2.18 -9.04
CA PHE A 63 5.15 2.60 -8.33
C PHE A 63 5.88 1.40 -7.71
N HIS A 64 5.17 0.57 -6.94
CA HIS A 64 5.76 -0.61 -6.31
C HIS A 64 6.20 -1.68 -7.30
N GLN A 65 5.44 -1.86 -8.39
CA GLN A 65 5.84 -2.76 -9.47
C GLN A 65 7.13 -2.28 -10.13
N LYS A 66 7.23 -0.99 -10.44
CA LYS A 66 8.46 -0.40 -11.02
C LYS A 66 9.65 -0.58 -10.08
N LEU A 67 9.46 -0.38 -8.77
CA LEU A 67 10.51 -0.56 -7.78
C LEU A 67 10.98 -2.02 -7.69
N ALA A 68 10.07 -2.99 -7.77
CA ALA A 68 10.44 -4.40 -7.86
C ALA A 68 11.28 -4.70 -9.12
N GLN A 69 10.90 -4.10 -10.26
CA GLN A 69 11.62 -4.29 -11.53
C GLN A 69 13.07 -3.77 -11.49
N THR A 70 13.35 -2.72 -10.71
CA THR A 70 14.72 -2.20 -10.57
C THR A 70 15.67 -3.19 -9.90
N THR A 71 15.15 -4.22 -9.23
CA THR A 71 15.98 -5.28 -8.65
C THR A 71 16.64 -6.16 -9.70
N GLN A 72 16.18 -6.15 -10.95
CA GLN A 72 16.66 -7.03 -12.03
C GLN A 72 16.68 -8.52 -11.61
N ASN A 73 15.79 -8.91 -10.69
CA ASN A 73 15.62 -10.28 -10.23
C ASN A 73 14.26 -10.80 -10.75
N PRO A 74 14.22 -11.52 -11.89
CA PRO A 74 12.97 -11.89 -12.54
C PRO A 74 12.09 -12.79 -11.65
N VAL A 75 12.68 -13.63 -10.80
CA VAL A 75 11.94 -14.51 -9.87
C VAL A 75 11.25 -13.68 -8.79
N LEU A 76 11.95 -12.69 -8.24
CA LEU A 76 11.40 -11.75 -7.26
C LEU A 76 10.27 -10.91 -7.88
N VAL A 77 10.50 -10.36 -9.07
CA VAL A 77 9.50 -9.54 -9.79
C VAL A 77 8.22 -10.34 -10.03
N GLN A 78 8.32 -11.55 -10.58
CA GLN A 78 7.17 -12.39 -10.86
C GLN A 78 6.39 -12.75 -9.58
N SER A 79 7.12 -13.12 -8.51
CA SER A 79 6.50 -13.46 -7.22
C SER A 79 5.79 -12.26 -6.61
N TYR A 80 6.41 -11.08 -6.69
CA TYR A 80 5.87 -9.84 -6.17
C TYR A 80 4.65 -9.37 -6.96
N GLU A 81 4.68 -9.44 -8.28
CA GLU A 81 3.54 -9.09 -9.15
C GLU A 81 2.33 -9.97 -8.86
N ALA A 82 2.51 -11.29 -8.77
CA ALA A 82 1.44 -12.21 -8.42
C ALA A 82 0.81 -11.90 -7.05
N LEU A 83 1.65 -11.54 -6.07
CA LEU A 83 1.21 -11.17 -4.73
C LEU A 83 0.48 -9.83 -4.71
N GLN A 84 1.03 -8.81 -5.37
CA GLN A 84 0.39 -7.50 -5.51
C GLN A 84 -0.99 -7.64 -6.18
N GLN A 85 -1.12 -8.46 -7.22
CA GLN A 85 -2.42 -8.72 -7.87
C GLN A 85 -3.43 -9.38 -6.93
N LYS A 86 -2.99 -10.26 -6.02
CA LYS A 86 -3.89 -10.80 -4.98
C LYS A 86 -4.40 -9.69 -4.09
N ILE A 87 -3.50 -8.87 -3.53
CA ILE A 87 -3.80 -7.76 -2.60
C ILE A 87 -4.67 -6.68 -3.28
N TRP A 88 -4.39 -6.38 -4.54
CA TRP A 88 -5.15 -5.46 -5.37
C TRP A 88 -6.64 -5.77 -5.36
N ARG A 89 -7.01 -7.05 -5.48
CA ARG A 89 -8.42 -7.49 -5.44
C ARG A 89 -9.11 -7.17 -4.11
N TYR A 90 -8.38 -7.15 -3.00
CA TYR A 90 -8.93 -6.71 -1.71
C TYR A 90 -9.12 -5.19 -1.70
N ARG A 91 -8.16 -4.43 -2.23
CA ARG A 91 -8.22 -2.96 -2.25
C ARG A 91 -9.42 -2.42 -3.03
N PHE A 92 -9.86 -3.07 -4.12
CA PHE A 92 -11.07 -2.67 -4.85
C PHE A 92 -12.38 -2.88 -4.09
N THR A 93 -12.37 -3.68 -3.03
CA THR A 93 -13.57 -3.94 -2.23
C THR A 93 -13.72 -3.02 -1.02
N ILE A 94 -12.74 -2.15 -0.79
CA ILE A 94 -12.73 -1.21 0.34
C ILE A 94 -12.47 0.20 -0.16
N ASN A 95 -13.22 1.18 0.36
CA ASN A 95 -12.90 2.58 0.12
C ASN A 95 -11.77 2.98 1.07
N GLU A 96 -10.64 3.43 0.51
CA GLU A 96 -9.56 3.99 1.31
C GLU A 96 -9.97 5.38 1.82
N LEU A 97 -9.68 5.65 3.10
CA LEU A 97 -9.95 6.96 3.69
C LEU A 97 -8.96 7.98 3.12
N SER A 98 -9.40 9.18 2.76
CA SER A 98 -8.52 10.24 2.22
C SER A 98 -7.31 10.53 3.13
N GLU A 99 -7.49 10.44 4.46
CA GLU A 99 -6.39 10.57 5.43
C GLU A 99 -5.32 9.48 5.24
N ARG A 100 -5.70 8.24 4.97
CA ARG A 100 -4.75 7.14 4.71
C ARG A 100 -3.97 7.39 3.43
N LEU A 101 -4.59 7.93 2.39
CA LEU A 101 -3.90 8.28 1.13
C LEU A 101 -2.84 9.36 1.37
N ALA A 102 -3.18 10.40 2.14
CA ALA A 102 -2.22 11.45 2.51
C ALA A 102 -1.03 10.88 3.31
N GLN A 103 -1.28 9.98 4.27
CA GLN A 103 -0.22 9.29 5.01
C GLN A 103 0.64 8.42 4.09
N SER A 104 0.01 7.65 3.19
CA SER A 104 0.70 6.82 2.20
C SER A 104 1.63 7.66 1.34
N TYR A 105 1.19 8.84 0.90
CA TYR A 105 2.03 9.73 0.11
C TYR A 105 3.27 10.19 0.88
N GLN A 106 3.13 10.55 2.16
CA GLN A 106 4.28 10.88 3.03
C GLN A 106 5.23 9.70 3.24
N GLU A 107 4.73 8.46 3.19
CA GLU A 107 5.57 7.25 3.19
C GLU A 107 6.34 7.13 1.86
N HIS A 108 5.68 7.36 0.71
CA HIS A 108 6.33 7.37 -0.61
C HIS A 108 7.43 8.44 -0.72
N GLU A 109 7.24 9.63 -0.16
CA GLU A 109 8.28 10.67 -0.09
C GLU A 109 9.55 10.15 0.60
N ARG A 110 9.39 9.46 1.74
CA ARG A 110 10.52 8.88 2.48
C ARG A 110 11.19 7.73 1.72
N ILE A 111 10.40 6.90 1.04
CA ILE A 111 10.91 5.84 0.15
C ILE A 111 11.78 6.46 -0.96
N MET A 112 11.31 7.54 -1.59
CA MET A 112 12.06 8.23 -2.64
C MET A 112 13.34 8.89 -2.11
N ILE A 113 13.30 9.48 -0.92
CA ILE A 113 14.50 10.01 -0.25
C ILE A 113 15.53 8.89 -0.04
N ALA A 114 15.13 7.75 0.53
CA ALA A 114 16.02 6.62 0.77
C ALA A 114 16.60 6.04 -0.53
N LEU A 115 15.77 5.92 -1.57
CA LEU A 115 16.20 5.43 -2.89
C LEU A 115 17.24 6.36 -3.54
N ARG A 116 16.99 7.67 -3.55
CA ARG A 116 17.94 8.67 -4.09
C ARG A 116 19.26 8.68 -3.35
N ALA A 117 19.21 8.57 -2.02
CA ALA A 117 20.40 8.46 -1.18
C ALA A 117 21.10 7.11 -1.29
N ARG A 118 20.54 6.17 -2.07
CA ARG A 118 21.00 4.80 -2.23
C ARG A 118 21.11 4.06 -0.88
N ALA A 119 20.29 4.44 0.10
CA ALA A 119 20.33 3.98 1.48
C ALA A 119 19.58 2.65 1.64
N ARG A 120 20.26 1.53 1.34
CA ARG A 120 19.69 0.17 1.28
C ARG A 120 18.86 -0.25 2.49
N LEU A 121 19.42 -0.12 3.69
CA LEU A 121 18.72 -0.55 4.91
C LEU A 121 17.50 0.33 5.20
N ASP A 122 17.64 1.65 5.05
CA ASP A 122 16.53 2.58 5.26
C ASP A 122 15.43 2.34 4.22
N LEU A 123 15.76 2.16 2.93
CA LEU A 123 14.75 1.85 1.91
C LEU A 123 13.99 0.56 2.23
N ALA A 124 14.69 -0.49 2.64
CA ALA A 124 14.08 -1.75 3.02
C ALA A 124 13.11 -1.58 4.21
N GLU A 125 13.52 -0.84 5.25
CA GLU A 125 12.66 -0.54 6.40
C GLU A 125 11.44 0.30 6.02
N ARG A 126 11.59 1.30 5.14
CA ARG A 126 10.48 2.17 4.69
C ARG A 126 9.44 1.40 3.88
N LEU A 127 9.87 0.48 3.02
CA LEU A 127 8.95 -0.34 2.23
C LEU A 127 8.17 -1.33 3.09
N GLU A 128 8.89 -2.03 3.98
CA GLU A 128 8.30 -2.98 4.93
C GLU A 128 7.26 -2.29 5.83
N GLU A 129 7.59 -1.10 6.34
CA GLU A 129 6.70 -0.29 7.17
C GLU A 129 5.47 0.23 6.39
N HIS A 130 5.67 0.76 5.18
CA HIS A 130 4.58 1.21 4.31
C HIS A 130 3.56 0.08 4.06
N ASN A 131 4.05 -1.13 3.81
CA ASN A 131 3.23 -2.30 3.58
C ASN A 131 2.48 -2.76 4.84
N ARG A 132 3.15 -2.77 6.00
CA ARG A 132 2.51 -3.05 7.29
C ARG A 132 1.35 -2.09 7.56
N LEU A 133 1.59 -0.78 7.44
CA LEU A 133 0.58 0.27 7.66
C LEU A 133 -0.59 0.14 6.68
N THR A 134 -0.31 -0.22 5.43
CA THR A 134 -1.34 -0.48 4.42
C THR A 134 -2.17 -1.71 4.79
N GLY A 135 -1.54 -2.82 5.19
CA GLY A 135 -2.22 -4.03 5.63
C GLY A 135 -3.12 -3.83 6.85
N GLU A 136 -2.67 -3.04 7.82
CA GLU A 136 -3.48 -2.66 8.98
C GLU A 136 -4.69 -1.82 8.60
N ALA A 137 -4.52 -0.85 7.68
CA ALA A 137 -5.62 -0.05 7.17
C ALA A 137 -6.66 -0.90 6.43
N MET A 138 -6.19 -1.83 5.58
CA MET A 138 -7.06 -2.78 4.87
C MET A 138 -7.84 -3.67 5.85
N SER A 139 -7.16 -4.18 6.88
CA SER A 139 -7.79 -5.04 7.91
C SER A 139 -8.87 -4.28 8.68
N ARG A 140 -8.60 -3.02 9.06
CA ARG A 140 -9.59 -2.15 9.71
C ARG A 140 -10.79 -1.87 8.82
N ALA A 141 -10.56 -1.58 7.53
CA ALA A 141 -11.62 -1.29 6.58
C ALA A 141 -12.55 -2.51 6.39
N LEU A 142 -12.01 -3.72 6.25
CA LEU A 142 -12.82 -4.94 6.14
C LEU A 142 -13.60 -5.25 7.41
N ALA A 143 -13.00 -5.04 8.58
CA ALA A 143 -13.71 -5.22 9.85
C ALA A 143 -14.90 -4.24 9.99
N ALA A 144 -14.79 -3.03 9.45
CA ALA A 144 -15.88 -2.05 9.42
C ALA A 144 -17.00 -2.49 8.46
N VAL A 145 -16.67 -3.01 7.27
CA VAL A 145 -17.65 -3.55 6.31
C VAL A 145 -18.39 -4.75 6.87
N ALA A 146 -17.69 -5.65 7.58
CA ALA A 146 -18.30 -6.83 8.20
C ALA A 146 -19.23 -6.50 9.40
N ARG A 147 -19.16 -5.27 9.93
CA ARG A 147 -20.02 -4.77 11.02
C ARG A 147 -20.92 -3.63 10.54
N PRO A 148 -21.93 -3.89 9.69
CA PRO A 148 -22.88 -2.83 9.34
C PRO A 148 -23.72 -2.50 10.60
N GLY A 149 -23.55 -1.27 11.11
CA GLY A 149 -24.40 -0.57 12.09
C GLY A 149 -25.12 -1.41 13.16
N LYS A 150 -24.60 -1.43 14.40
CA LYS A 150 -25.50 -1.52 15.57
C LYS A 150 -26.28 -0.20 15.65
N ALA A 151 -27.51 -0.18 15.14
CA ALA A 151 -28.44 0.92 15.42
C ALA A 151 -28.59 1.06 16.96
N PRO A 152 -28.59 2.27 17.52
CA PRO A 152 -28.86 2.45 18.94
C PRO A 152 -30.27 1.97 19.23
N SER A 153 -30.41 1.00 20.15
CA SER A 153 -31.72 0.49 20.53
C SER A 153 -32.55 1.63 21.09
N ALA A 154 -33.70 1.89 20.47
CA ALA A 154 -34.65 2.88 20.95
C ALA A 154 -35.06 2.49 22.37
N ARG A 155 -34.59 3.27 23.35
CA ARG A 155 -34.90 3.12 24.76
C ARG A 155 -36.42 3.28 24.91
N ARG A 156 -37.12 2.17 25.12
CA ARG A 156 -38.56 2.10 25.37
C ARG A 156 -38.90 2.98 26.56
N ARG A 157 -39.46 4.17 26.33
CA ARG A 157 -40.11 4.98 27.37
C ARG A 157 -41.32 4.19 27.87
N ARG A 158 -41.19 3.54 29.03
CA ARG A 158 -42.34 3.04 29.78
C ARG A 158 -43.16 4.25 30.22
N LYS A 159 -44.39 4.36 29.72
CA LYS A 159 -45.41 5.26 30.26
C LYS A 159 -45.82 4.71 31.63
N SER A 160 -45.68 5.54 32.66
CA SER A 160 -46.30 5.34 33.96
C SER A 160 -47.80 5.62 33.82
N ALA A 161 -48.62 4.68 34.27
CA ALA A 161 -50.00 4.86 34.68
C ALA A 161 -50.15 4.12 36.01
#